data_AF-A0A382I3J1-F1
#
_entry.id   AF-A0A382I3J1-F1
#
_cell.length_a   1.000
_cell.length_b   1.000
_cell.length_c   1.000
_cell.angle_alpha   90.00
_cell.angle_beta   90.00
_cell.angle_gamma   90.00
#
_symmetry.space_group_name_H-M   'P 1'
#
loop_
_entity.id
_entity.type
_entity.pdbx_description
1 polymer ?
#
loop_
_entity_poly.entity_id
_entity_poly.type
_entity_poly.pdbx_seq_one_letter_code
_entity_poly.pdbx_strand_id
1 'polypeptide(L)'
;MGSDTLSRRRFMQGSGALAGSSLLRLSVPAALAAAQAACSARDEGATFATLTAAEAVELEAIAARILPTTSTPGAREAGVIYFMDNVFGAQLADMLPGVRGMLAGFQAGIADRFAGTVQFSDLSEADQDAWIGENETTQFFSTARDLTLMGFFA
;
A
#
# COMPACT_ATOMS: atom_id res chain seq x y z
N MET A 1 23.03 27.67 8.16
CA MET A 1 22.47 26.33 8.41
C MET A 1 20.96 26.44 8.26
N GLY A 2 20.46 26.34 7.03
CA GLY A 2 19.03 26.29 6.75
C GLY A 2 18.67 24.83 6.55
N SER A 3 17.96 24.25 7.50
CA SER A 3 17.36 22.92 7.33
C SER A 3 16.25 23.05 6.29
N ASP A 4 16.58 22.72 5.04
CA ASP A 4 15.63 22.52 3.95
C ASP A 4 14.71 21.36 4.34
N THR A 5 13.60 21.69 5.00
CA THR A 5 12.44 20.81 5.09
C THR A 5 11.99 20.52 3.66
N LEU A 6 12.25 19.30 3.20
CA LEU A 6 11.67 18.75 1.98
C LEU A 6 10.14 18.82 2.12
N SER A 7 9.56 19.93 1.66
CA SER A 7 8.14 20.20 1.79
C SER A 7 7.35 19.22 0.93
N ARG A 8 6.27 18.65 1.47
CA ARG A 8 5.26 17.81 0.79
C ARG A 8 4.88 18.34 -0.61
N ARG A 9 4.92 19.65 -0.78
CA ARG A 9 4.63 20.37 -2.02
C ARG A 9 5.70 20.22 -3.12
N ARG A 10 6.97 20.01 -2.78
CA ARG A 10 8.06 19.76 -3.75
C ARG A 10 8.05 18.32 -4.28
N PHE A 11 7.60 17.35 -3.48
CA PHE A 11 7.42 15.97 -3.93
C PHE A 11 6.35 15.88 -5.04
N MET A 12 5.23 16.61 -4.88
CA MET A 12 4.18 16.67 -5.92
C MET A 12 4.57 17.44 -7.19
N GLN A 13 5.64 18.24 -7.16
CA GLN A 13 6.17 18.90 -8.36
C GLN A 13 7.08 17.98 -9.19
N GLY A 14 7.50 16.83 -8.66
CA GLY A 14 8.35 15.85 -9.35
C GLY A 14 7.59 14.79 -10.16
N SER A 15 6.28 14.67 -10.02
CA SER A 15 5.45 13.64 -10.68
C SER A 15 5.06 14.04 -12.11
N GLY A 16 6.06 14.13 -12.99
CA GLY A 16 5.90 14.51 -14.41
C GLY A 16 5.73 13.35 -15.41
N ALA A 17 5.61 12.11 -14.97
CA ALA A 17 5.43 10.97 -15.88
C ALA A 17 4.46 9.93 -15.29
N LEU A 18 3.17 10.28 -15.20
CA LEU A 18 2.11 9.35 -14.85
C LEU A 18 1.62 8.65 -16.12
N ALA A 19 2.17 7.48 -16.41
CA ALA A 19 1.49 6.51 -17.24
C ALA A 19 0.27 5.98 -16.47
N GLY A 20 -0.90 6.60 -16.67
CA GLY A 20 -2.22 6.00 -16.40
C GLY A 20 -2.62 5.78 -14.94
N SER A 21 -2.47 6.77 -14.05
CA SER A 21 -2.86 6.60 -12.63
C SER A 21 -4.38 6.80 -12.40
N SER A 22 -5.14 5.71 -12.26
CA SER A 22 -6.55 5.71 -11.80
C SER A 22 -6.79 6.34 -10.42
N LEU A 23 -5.71 6.71 -9.71
CA LEU A 23 -5.69 7.33 -8.39
C LEU A 23 -5.99 8.84 -8.38
N LEU A 24 -6.13 9.48 -9.56
CA LEU A 24 -6.48 10.91 -9.67
C LEU A 24 -7.81 11.28 -8.99
N ARG A 25 -8.65 10.29 -8.67
CA ARG A 25 -9.91 10.47 -7.93
C ARG A 25 -9.71 10.79 -6.44
N LEU A 26 -8.54 10.51 -5.88
CA LEU A 26 -8.25 10.80 -4.47
C LEU A 26 -7.80 12.26 -4.32
N SER A 27 -8.73 13.11 -3.91
CA SER A 27 -8.42 14.53 -3.62
C SER A 27 -7.65 14.69 -2.30
N VAL A 28 -6.95 15.82 -2.14
CA VAL A 28 -6.17 16.11 -0.91
C VAL A 28 -7.04 16.05 0.37
N PRO A 29 -8.24 16.66 0.42
CA PRO A 29 -9.08 16.56 1.62
C PRO A 29 -9.56 15.13 1.90
N ALA A 30 -9.84 14.36 0.85
CA ALA A 30 -10.24 12.97 0.97
C ALA A 30 -9.11 12.08 1.52
N ALA A 31 -7.88 12.29 1.05
CA ALA A 31 -6.71 11.60 1.58
C ALA A 31 -6.48 11.92 3.06
N LEU A 32 -6.57 13.19 3.45
CA LEU A 32 -6.41 13.59 4.86
C LEU A 32 -7.49 12.99 5.76
N ALA A 33 -8.75 12.96 5.31
CA ALA A 33 -9.84 12.34 6.06
C ALA A 33 -9.63 10.83 6.23
N ALA A 34 -9.18 10.13 5.18
CA ALA A 34 -8.83 8.72 5.25
C ALA A 34 -7.64 8.48 6.20
N ALA A 35 -6.63 9.36 6.21
CA ALA A 35 -5.50 9.27 7.12
C ALA A 35 -5.91 9.47 8.59
N GLN A 36 -6.79 10.44 8.85
CA GLN A 36 -7.28 10.67 10.20
C GLN A 36 -8.12 9.49 10.72
N ALA A 37 -8.98 8.93 9.86
CA ALA A 37 -9.70 7.70 10.18
C ALA A 37 -8.76 6.51 10.39
N ALA A 38 -7.71 6.39 9.57
CA ALA A 38 -6.72 5.32 9.67
C ALA A 38 -5.91 5.38 10.98
N CYS A 39 -5.50 6.56 11.42
CA CYS A 39 -4.83 6.74 12.71
C CYS A 39 -5.69 6.25 13.88
N SER A 40 -6.96 6.67 13.94
CA SER A 40 -7.88 6.21 14.99
C SER A 40 -8.13 4.70 14.92
N ALA A 41 -8.40 4.17 13.72
CA ALA A 41 -8.66 2.74 13.54
C ALA A 41 -7.45 1.87 13.91
N ARG A 42 -6.24 2.33 13.60
CA ARG A 42 -4.99 1.66 14.00
C ARG A 42 -4.83 1.65 15.52
N ASP A 43 -4.99 2.81 16.16
CA ASP A 43 -4.80 2.95 17.61
C ASP A 43 -5.84 2.15 18.42
N GLU A 44 -7.04 1.97 17.86
CA GLU A 44 -8.13 1.20 18.45
C GLU A 44 -8.11 -0.30 18.07
N GLY A 45 -7.24 -0.71 17.14
CA GLY A 45 -7.22 -2.08 16.61
C GLY A 45 -8.54 -2.46 15.94
N ALA A 46 -9.16 -1.51 15.24
CA ALA A 46 -10.48 -1.66 14.66
C ALA A 46 -10.50 -2.75 13.57
N THR A 47 -11.67 -3.36 13.39
CA THR A 47 -11.92 -4.28 12.27
C THR A 47 -12.01 -3.51 10.95
N PHE A 48 -11.45 -4.09 9.88
CA PHE A 48 -11.56 -3.53 8.53
C PHE A 48 -13.02 -3.45 8.07
N ALA A 49 -13.39 -2.34 7.44
CA ALA A 49 -14.74 -2.08 6.97
C ALA A 49 -14.97 -2.55 5.53
N THR A 50 -13.92 -2.59 4.71
CA THR A 50 -14.00 -2.85 3.26
C THR A 50 -13.17 -4.06 2.83
N LEU A 51 -11.94 -4.15 3.32
CA LEU A 51 -11.04 -5.27 3.11
C LEU A 51 -11.43 -6.42 4.03
N THR A 52 -11.33 -7.64 3.52
CA THR A 52 -11.37 -8.81 4.41
C THR A 52 -10.07 -8.89 5.22
N ALA A 53 -10.09 -9.59 6.36
CA ALA A 53 -8.89 -9.79 7.16
C ALA A 53 -7.74 -10.44 6.36
N ALA A 54 -8.05 -11.40 5.49
CA ALA A 54 -7.05 -12.05 4.65
C ALA A 54 -6.44 -11.09 3.61
N GLU A 55 -7.27 -10.28 2.95
CA GLU A 55 -6.78 -9.25 2.00
C GLU A 55 -5.92 -8.21 2.71
N ALA A 56 -6.32 -7.81 3.91
CA ALA A 56 -5.57 -6.84 4.69
C ALA A 56 -4.18 -7.35 5.08
N VAL A 57 -4.07 -8.63 5.49
CA VAL A 57 -2.79 -9.27 5.80
C VAL A 57 -1.85 -9.28 4.59
N GLU A 58 -2.36 -9.63 3.40
CA GLU A 58 -1.54 -9.64 2.19
C GLU A 58 -1.06 -8.24 1.80
N LEU A 59 -1.99 -7.27 1.74
CA LEU A 59 -1.65 -5.89 1.35
C LEU A 59 -0.75 -5.21 2.39
N GLU A 60 -0.94 -5.49 3.68
CA GLU A 60 -0.08 -4.97 4.75
C GLU A 60 1.33 -5.56 4.68
N ALA A 61 1.48 -6.85 4.40
CA ALA A 61 2.80 -7.46 4.21
C ALA A 61 3.55 -6.81 3.03
N ILE A 62 2.86 -6.58 1.91
CA ILE A 62 3.42 -5.92 0.73
C ILE A 62 3.79 -4.46 1.05
N ALA A 63 2.90 -3.71 1.68
CA ALA A 63 3.17 -2.32 2.09
C ALA A 63 4.35 -2.23 3.06
N ALA A 64 4.48 -3.19 3.98
CA ALA A 64 5.60 -3.27 4.92
C ALA A 64 6.94 -3.58 4.25
N ARG A 65 6.97 -4.27 3.11
CA ARG A 65 8.19 -4.42 2.31
C ARG A 65 8.49 -3.20 1.45
N ILE A 66 7.46 -2.50 0.97
CA ILE A 66 7.62 -1.26 0.18
C ILE A 66 8.18 -0.11 1.04
N LEU A 67 7.68 0.04 2.26
CA LEU A 67 8.15 1.05 3.21
C LEU A 67 8.36 0.40 4.58
N PRO A 68 9.53 -0.24 4.80
CA PRO A 68 9.80 -1.01 6.00
C PRO A 68 10.04 -0.13 7.22
N THR A 69 9.76 -0.71 8.38
CA THR A 69 10.19 -0.16 9.67
C THR A 69 11.71 -0.19 9.73
N THR A 70 12.30 0.95 10.05
CA THR A 70 13.75 1.07 10.26
C THR A 70 14.02 1.76 11.60
N SER A 71 14.90 2.76 11.63
CA SER A 71 15.01 3.68 12.78
C SER A 71 13.82 4.65 12.89
N THR A 72 12.99 4.72 11.84
CA THR A 72 11.74 5.48 11.80
C THR A 72 10.54 4.55 11.53
N PRO A 73 9.31 4.97 11.90
CA PRO A 73 8.08 4.25 11.55
C PRO A 73 7.97 3.95 10.04
N GLY A 74 7.51 2.75 9.69
CA GLY A 74 7.21 2.30 8.33
C GLY A 74 5.71 2.27 8.03
N ALA A 75 5.31 1.53 6.99
CA ALA A 75 3.91 1.44 6.55
C ALA A 75 2.97 0.84 7.61
N ARG A 76 3.42 -0.17 8.37
CA ARG A 76 2.65 -0.80 9.46
C ARG A 76 2.38 0.20 10.57
N GLU A 77 3.42 0.83 11.08
CA GLU A 77 3.29 1.80 12.17
C GLU A 77 2.50 3.02 11.71
N ALA A 78 2.54 3.40 10.43
CA ALA A 78 1.72 4.48 9.90
C ALA A 78 0.25 4.11 9.66
N GLY A 79 -0.15 2.83 9.83
CA GLY A 79 -1.54 2.41 9.61
C GLY A 79 -1.98 2.47 8.14
N VAL A 80 -1.03 2.32 7.20
CA VAL A 80 -1.30 2.40 5.76
C VAL A 80 -2.43 1.46 5.33
N ILE A 81 -2.54 0.27 5.94
CA ILE A 81 -3.60 -0.68 5.59
C ILE A 81 -5.00 -0.16 5.93
N TYR A 82 -5.14 0.57 7.04
CA TYR A 82 -6.40 1.22 7.39
C TYR A 82 -6.71 2.39 6.46
N PHE A 83 -5.69 3.11 5.99
CA PHE A 83 -5.89 4.10 4.94
C PHE A 83 -6.41 3.46 3.66
N MET A 84 -5.80 2.36 3.22
CA MET A 84 -6.25 1.58 2.05
C MET A 84 -7.69 1.11 2.21
N ASP A 85 -8.05 0.56 3.37
CA ASP A 85 -9.42 0.14 3.70
C ASP A 85 -10.43 1.28 3.56
N ASN A 86 -10.11 2.46 4.08
CA ASN A 86 -10.96 3.65 3.99
C ASN A 86 -11.12 4.16 2.56
N VAL A 87 -10.02 4.29 1.80
CA VAL A 87 -10.11 4.81 0.43
C VAL A 87 -10.78 3.82 -0.53
N PHE A 88 -10.62 2.51 -0.31
CA PHE A 88 -11.35 1.49 -1.06
C PHE A 88 -12.83 1.42 -0.66
N GLY A 89 -13.19 1.81 0.56
CA GLY A 89 -14.59 1.94 0.96
C GLY A 89 -15.32 3.15 0.37
N ALA A 90 -14.57 4.10 -0.19
CA ALA A 90 -15.11 5.36 -0.67
C ALA A 90 -14.54 5.75 -2.04
N GLN A 91 -13.48 6.55 -2.08
CA GLN A 91 -13.02 7.26 -3.29
C GLN A 91 -12.52 6.33 -4.40
N LEU A 92 -12.02 5.15 -4.01
CA LEU A 92 -11.44 4.14 -4.90
C LEU A 92 -12.26 2.84 -4.90
N ALA A 93 -13.52 2.87 -4.49
CA ALA A 93 -14.38 1.68 -4.45
C ALA A 93 -14.45 0.94 -5.80
N ASP A 94 -14.55 1.68 -6.90
CA ASP A 94 -14.57 1.09 -8.25
C ASP A 94 -13.26 0.37 -8.63
N MET A 95 -12.14 0.72 -7.97
CA MET A 95 -10.84 0.08 -8.25
C MET A 95 -10.66 -1.22 -7.49
N LEU A 96 -11.34 -1.40 -6.35
CA LEU A 96 -11.12 -2.53 -5.46
C LEU A 96 -11.25 -3.91 -6.14
N PRO A 97 -12.26 -4.18 -6.99
CA PRO A 97 -12.33 -5.45 -7.72
C PRO A 97 -11.11 -5.70 -8.63
N GLY A 98 -10.61 -4.64 -9.28
CA GLY A 98 -9.41 -4.72 -10.11
C GLY A 98 -8.15 -4.97 -9.30
N VAL A 99 -8.02 -4.31 -8.14
CA VAL A 99 -6.90 -4.53 -7.21
C VAL A 99 -6.88 -5.96 -6.69
N ARG A 100 -8.04 -6.54 -6.35
CA ARG A 100 -8.17 -7.95 -5.96
C ARG A 100 -7.69 -8.90 -7.07
N GLY A 101 -8.10 -8.67 -8.31
CA GLY A 101 -7.64 -9.46 -9.45
C GLY A 101 -6.13 -9.35 -9.68
N MET A 102 -5.59 -8.13 -9.55
CA MET A 102 -4.15 -7.88 -9.66
C MET A 102 -3.34 -8.54 -8.52
N LEU A 103 -3.85 -8.53 -7.27
CA LEU A 103 -3.22 -9.23 -6.14
C LEU A 103 -3.17 -10.74 -6.39
N ALA A 104 -4.28 -11.33 -6.83
CA ALA A 104 -4.32 -12.75 -7.16
C ALA A 104 -3.31 -13.09 -8.28
N GLY A 105 -3.21 -12.26 -9.31
CA GLY A 105 -2.20 -12.40 -10.37
C GLY A 105 -0.77 -12.27 -9.85
N PHE A 106 -0.52 -11.33 -8.94
CA PHE A 106 0.78 -11.16 -8.28
C PHE A 106 1.18 -12.35 -7.40
N GLN A 107 0.23 -13.09 -6.84
CA GLN A 107 0.50 -14.28 -6.02
C GLN A 107 0.57 -15.59 -6.83
N ALA A 108 0.06 -15.61 -8.06
CA ALA A 108 -0.15 -16.83 -8.83
C ALA A 108 1.11 -17.70 -9.04
N GLY A 109 2.30 -17.10 -9.09
CA GLY A 109 3.56 -17.83 -9.28
C GLY A 109 4.33 -18.15 -7.99
N ILE A 110 3.80 -17.80 -6.82
CA ILE A 110 4.49 -18.00 -5.53
C ILE A 110 4.75 -19.50 -5.29
N ALA A 111 3.74 -20.34 -5.51
CA ALA A 111 3.84 -21.78 -5.25
C ALA A 111 4.88 -22.50 -6.12
N ASP A 112 5.09 -21.99 -7.34
CA ASP A 112 6.07 -22.53 -8.28
C ASP A 112 7.51 -22.11 -7.90
N ARG A 113 7.63 -20.92 -7.29
CA ARG A 113 8.91 -20.30 -6.93
C ARG A 113 9.38 -20.65 -5.51
N PHE A 114 8.44 -20.85 -4.59
CA PHE A 114 8.67 -21.11 -3.17
C PHE A 114 7.78 -22.26 -2.71
N ALA A 115 8.38 -23.31 -2.18
CA ALA A 115 7.64 -24.48 -1.72
C ALA A 115 6.88 -24.18 -0.41
N GLY A 116 5.64 -24.65 -0.33
CA GLY A 116 4.89 -24.72 0.94
C GLY A 116 3.91 -23.57 1.19
N THR A 117 3.82 -22.57 0.32
CA THR A 117 2.76 -21.55 0.40
C THR A 117 2.35 -21.02 -0.98
N VAL A 118 1.15 -20.44 -1.04
CA VAL A 118 0.62 -19.68 -2.18
C VAL A 118 0.47 -18.19 -1.85
N GLN A 119 0.63 -17.84 -0.57
CA GLN A 119 0.40 -16.50 -0.04
C GLN A 119 1.72 -15.75 0.07
N PHE A 120 1.68 -14.46 -0.23
CA PHE A 120 2.86 -13.60 -0.10
C PHE A 120 3.20 -13.36 1.38
N SER A 121 2.17 -13.15 2.20
CA SER A 121 2.32 -12.90 3.63
C SER A 121 3.00 -14.04 4.41
N ASP A 122 2.91 -15.28 3.91
CA ASP A 122 3.51 -16.47 4.52
C ASP A 122 4.99 -16.69 4.13
N LEU A 123 5.49 -15.97 3.13
CA LEU A 123 6.89 -16.05 2.72
C LEU A 123 7.82 -15.47 3.79
N SER A 124 9.07 -15.97 3.83
CA SER A 124 10.12 -15.32 4.62
C SER A 124 10.37 -13.90 4.09
N GLU A 125 10.83 -12.97 4.93
CA GLU A 125 11.08 -11.59 4.45
C GLU A 125 12.05 -11.53 3.26
N ALA A 126 13.05 -12.42 3.24
CA ALA A 126 13.99 -12.51 2.12
C ALA A 126 13.31 -13.00 0.83
N ASP A 127 12.37 -13.95 0.94
CA ASP A 127 11.60 -14.44 -0.20
C ASP A 127 10.56 -13.42 -0.65
N GLN A 128 9.97 -12.65 0.27
CA GLN A 128 9.10 -11.52 -0.04
C GLN A 128 9.84 -10.45 -0.85
N ASP A 129 11.07 -10.10 -0.44
CA ASP A 129 11.92 -9.15 -1.17
C ASP A 129 12.30 -9.68 -2.56
N ALA A 130 12.67 -10.96 -2.66
CA ALA A 130 12.98 -11.59 -3.94
C ALA A 130 11.76 -11.58 -4.87
N TRP A 131 10.58 -11.93 -4.35
CA TRP A 131 9.33 -11.93 -5.11
C TRP A 131 8.94 -10.54 -5.59
N ILE A 132 9.07 -9.53 -4.72
CA ILE A 132 8.85 -8.13 -5.10
C ILE A 132 9.83 -7.70 -6.19
N GLY A 133 11.12 -8.03 -6.07
CA GLY A 133 12.12 -7.69 -7.09
C GLY A 133 11.80 -8.31 -8.45
N GLU A 134 11.30 -9.53 -8.50
CA GLU A 134 10.85 -10.19 -9.73
C GLU A 134 9.59 -9.54 -10.34
N ASN A 135 8.78 -8.86 -9.52
CA ASN A 135 7.47 -8.31 -9.90
C ASN A 135 7.38 -6.77 -9.82
N GLU A 136 8.49 -6.06 -9.64
CA GLU A 136 8.50 -4.61 -9.40
C GLU A 136 7.99 -3.77 -10.58
N THR A 137 8.01 -4.35 -11.79
CA THR A 137 7.54 -3.71 -13.02
C THR A 137 6.06 -3.96 -13.29
N THR A 138 5.40 -4.79 -12.48
CA THR A 138 3.98 -5.09 -12.64
C THR A 138 3.10 -3.91 -12.27
N GLN A 139 1.94 -3.81 -12.93
CA GLN A 139 0.94 -2.78 -12.61
C GLN A 139 0.45 -2.88 -11.16
N PHE A 140 0.36 -4.10 -10.63
CA PHE A 140 0.00 -4.35 -9.24
C PHE A 140 0.99 -3.66 -8.29
N PHE A 141 2.30 -3.93 -8.46
CA PHE A 141 3.31 -3.37 -7.59
C PHE A 141 3.34 -1.83 -7.63
N SER A 142 3.25 -1.23 -8.83
CA SER A 142 3.15 0.23 -8.95
C SER A 142 1.93 0.78 -8.20
N THR A 143 0.77 0.13 -8.31
CA THR A 143 -0.46 0.55 -7.62
C THR A 143 -0.31 0.43 -6.09
N ALA A 144 0.22 -0.70 -5.61
CA ALA A 144 0.46 -0.92 -4.18
C ALA A 144 1.47 0.09 -3.61
N ARG A 145 2.52 0.42 -4.36
CA ARG A 145 3.52 1.42 -3.99
C ARG A 145 2.91 2.80 -3.86
N ASP A 146 2.14 3.23 -4.86
CA ASP A 146 1.53 4.56 -4.85
C ASP A 146 0.55 4.71 -3.69
N LEU A 147 -0.30 3.71 -3.43
CA LEU A 147 -1.21 3.70 -2.28
C LEU A 147 -0.45 3.67 -0.94
N THR A 148 0.66 2.94 -0.86
CA THR A 148 1.50 2.90 0.35
C THR A 148 2.09 4.26 0.66
N LEU A 149 2.67 4.91 -0.35
CA LEU A 149 3.26 6.25 -0.20
C LEU A 149 2.18 7.31 0.08
N MET A 150 1.02 7.23 -0.57
CA MET A 150 -0.11 8.11 -0.28
C MET A 150 -0.58 7.93 1.17
N GLY A 151 -0.80 6.70 1.62
CA GLY A 151 -1.25 6.44 2.99
C GLY A 151 -0.24 6.86 4.05
N PHE A 152 1.06 6.67 3.78
CA PHE A 152 2.12 7.07 4.72
C PHE A 152 2.26 8.59 4.85
N PHE A 153 2.06 9.34 3.77
CA PHE A 153 2.28 10.81 3.75
C PHE A 153 0.99 11.65 3.87
N ALA A 154 -0.17 11.01 3.94
CA ALA A 154 -1.47 11.68 4.02
C ALA A 154 -1.69 12.46 5.34
#